data_AF-A0A7W9J8W0-F1
#
_entry.id   AF-A0A7W9J8W0-F1
#
_cell.length_a   1.000
_cell.length_b   1.000
_cell.length_c   1.000
_cell.angle_alpha   90.00
_cell.angle_beta   90.00
_cell.angle_gamma   90.00
#
_symmetry.space_group_name_H-M   'P 1'
#
loop_
_entity.id
_entity.type
_entity.pdbx_description
1 polymer ?
#
loop_
_entity_poly.entity_id
_entity_poly.type
_entity_poly.pdbx_seq_one_letter_code
_entity_poly.pdbx_strand_id
1 'polypeptide(L)'
;MNEKRVWPEDEPWWQSTPRNLGTGYLSWVAGGALLVWGGMELLGGGLRTGQTVLFAIITVCGIAMLFQSTYGIRKLRRRRS
;
A
#
# COMPACT_ATOMS: atom_id res chain seq x y z
N MET A 1 -20.52 -16.53 18.62
CA MET A 1 -20.04 -17.34 17.48
C MET A 1 -18.69 -16.79 17.07
N ASN A 2 -17.60 -17.49 17.38
CA ASN A 2 -16.25 -17.10 16.97
C ASN A 2 -16.11 -17.41 15.48
N GLU A 3 -16.29 -16.41 14.62
CA GLU A 3 -15.85 -16.49 13.23
C GLU A 3 -14.33 -16.68 13.24
N LYS A 4 -13.88 -17.93 13.11
CA LYS A 4 -12.49 -18.20 12.75
C LYS A 4 -12.23 -17.38 11.51
N ARG A 5 -11.36 -16.38 11.61
CA ARG A 5 -10.88 -15.59 10.48
C ARG A 5 -10.02 -16.53 9.63
N VAL A 6 -10.68 -17.39 8.87
CA VAL A 6 -10.05 -18.29 7.89
C VAL A 6 -9.43 -17.36 6.87
N TRP A 7 -8.11 -17.27 6.89
CA TRP A 7 -7.37 -16.59 5.84
C TRP A 7 -7.74 -17.31 4.54
N PRO A 8 -8.21 -16.60 3.50
CA PRO A 8 -8.57 -17.26 2.25
C PRO A 8 -7.34 -18.02 1.77
N GLU A 9 -7.45 -19.34 1.54
CA GLU A 9 -6.32 -20.17 1.08
C GLU A 9 -5.71 -19.62 -0.23
N ASP A 10 -6.50 -18.83 -0.98
CA ASP A 10 -6.11 -18.16 -2.21
C ASP A 10 -5.45 -16.77 -2.01
N GLU A 11 -5.36 -16.26 -0.78
CA GLU A 11 -4.69 -14.98 -0.50
C GLU A 11 -3.27 -15.22 0.03
N PRO A 12 -2.23 -14.80 -0.69
CA PRO A 12 -0.89 -14.78 -0.13
C PRO A 12 -0.87 -14.01 1.19
N TRP A 13 -0.11 -14.47 2.18
CA TRP A 13 -0.02 -13.83 3.51
C TRP A 13 0.42 -12.36 3.46
N TRP A 14 1.08 -11.94 2.38
CA TRP A 14 1.46 -10.55 2.11
C TRP A 14 0.33 -9.69 1.53
N GLN A 15 -0.79 -10.28 1.10
CA GLN A 15 -1.98 -9.58 0.65
C GLN A 15 -2.95 -9.38 1.81
N SER A 16 -2.95 -8.20 2.42
CA SER A 16 -4.11 -7.78 3.21
C SER A 16 -5.15 -7.15 2.28
N THR A 17 -6.23 -7.88 1.99
CA THR A 17 -7.38 -7.34 1.26
C THR A 17 -8.07 -6.29 2.15
N PRO A 18 -8.27 -5.04 1.68
CA PRO A 18 -8.92 -4.00 2.47
C PRO A 18 -10.35 -4.38 2.84
N ARG A 19 -10.77 -4.02 4.06
CA ARG A 19 -12.12 -4.38 4.60
C ARG A 19 -13.27 -3.80 3.77
N ASN A 20 -13.07 -2.64 3.16
CA ASN A 20 -14.04 -1.97 2.31
C ASN A 20 -13.33 -1.18 1.20
N LEU A 21 -14.08 -0.77 0.17
CA LEU A 21 -13.54 0.01 -0.95
C LEU A 21 -12.95 1.36 -0.47
N GLY A 22 -13.54 1.98 0.56
CA GLY A 22 -13.07 3.24 1.12
C GLY A 22 -11.66 3.14 1.69
N THR A 23 -11.38 2.13 2.51
CA THR A 23 -10.04 1.83 3.02
C THR A 23 -9.09 1.48 1.89
N GLY A 24 -9.55 0.76 0.86
CA GLY A 24 -8.75 0.50 -0.33
C GLY A 24 -8.30 1.78 -1.04
N TYR A 25 -9.21 2.73 -1.28
CA TYR A 25 -8.88 4.02 -1.88
C TYR A 25 -8.03 4.90 -0.97
N LEU A 26 -8.29 4.91 0.33
CA LEU A 26 -7.48 5.65 1.30
C LEU A 26 -6.04 5.16 1.30
N SER A 27 -5.84 3.83 1.32
CA SER A 27 -4.51 3.24 1.24
C SER A 27 -3.82 3.51 -0.09
N TRP A 28 -4.58 3.58 -1.19
CA TRP A 28 -4.07 3.94 -2.51
C TRP A 28 -3.60 5.40 -2.56
N VAL A 29 -4.39 6.34 -2.04
CA VAL A 29 -4.03 7.76 -1.95
C VAL A 29 -2.83 7.96 -1.04
N ALA A 30 -2.80 7.31 0.12
CA ALA A 30 -1.67 7.37 1.05
C ALA A 30 -0.38 6.84 0.42
N GLY A 31 -0.43 5.69 -0.25
CA GLY A 31 0.71 5.12 -0.97
C GLY A 31 1.21 6.05 -2.08
N GLY A 32 0.30 6.69 -2.83
CA GLY A 32 0.62 7.69 -3.83
C GLY A 32 1.30 8.93 -3.24
N ALA A 33 0.78 9.46 -2.14
CA ALA A 33 1.36 10.62 -1.45
C ALA A 33 2.77 10.33 -0.94
N LEU A 34 3.02 9.14 -0.36
CA LEU A 34 4.35 8.73 0.09
C LEU A 34 5.33 8.58 -1.06
N LEU A 35 4.88 8.09 -2.21
CA LEU A 35 5.71 7.96 -3.41
C LEU A 35 6.09 9.33 -3.98
N VAL A 36 5.13 10.25 -4.08
CA VAL A 36 5.38 11.61 -4.57
C VAL A 36 6.31 12.36 -3.63
N TRP A 37 6.01 12.35 -2.32
CA TRP A 37 6.81 13.08 -1.35
C TRP A 37 8.22 12.47 -1.22
N GLY A 38 8.33 11.15 -1.02
CA GLY A 38 9.62 10.48 -0.92
C GLY A 38 10.46 10.61 -2.20
N GLY A 39 9.82 10.53 -3.37
CA GLY A 39 10.47 10.75 -4.66
C GLY A 39 10.98 12.19 -4.83
N MET A 40 10.18 13.19 -4.45
CA MET A 40 10.60 14.60 -4.51
C MET A 40 11.80 14.89 -3.61
N GLU A 41 11.82 14.38 -2.38
CA GLU A 41 12.93 14.56 -1.45
C GLU A 41 14.21 13.89 -1.95
N LEU A 42 14.09 12.70 -2.56
CA LEU A 42 15.23 12.00 -3.16
C LEU A 42 15.78 12.73 -4.40
N LEU A 43 14.90 13.30 -5.24
CA LEU A 43 15.29 14.05 -6.44
C LEU A 43 15.81 15.45 -6.13
N GLY A 44 15.36 16.06 -5.04
CA GLY A 44 15.77 17.40 -4.60
C GLY A 44 17.23 17.47 -4.12
N GLY A 45 17.80 16.34 -3.69
CA GLY A 45 19.17 16.29 -3.17
C GLY A 45 19.34 17.04 -1.85
N GLY A 46 20.57 17.09 -1.32
CA GLY A 46 20.86 17.80 -0.06
C GLY A 46 20.51 17.03 1.23
N LEU A 47 20.01 15.80 1.11
CA LEU A 47 19.74 14.91 2.23
C LEU A 47 21.03 14.27 2.77
N ARG A 48 21.11 14.12 4.10
CA ARG A 48 22.14 13.28 4.73
C ARG A 48 21.88 11.81 4.40
N THR A 49 22.92 10.97 4.38
CA THR A 49 22.82 9.53 4.05
C THR A 49 21.69 8.82 4.81
N GLY A 50 21.52 9.10 6.10
CA GLY A 50 20.43 8.51 6.91
C GLY A 50 19.02 8.94 6.46
N GLN A 51 18.85 10.18 6.02
CA GLN A 51 17.58 10.68 5.49
C GLN A 51 17.29 10.11 4.10
N THR A 52 18.31 10.01 3.24
CA THR A 52 18.19 9.37 1.91
C THR A 52 17.71 7.93 2.03
N VAL A 53 18.29 7.15 2.95
CA VAL A 53 17.87 5.77 3.20
C VAL A 53 16.42 5.72 3.71
N LEU A 54 16.05 6.61 4.63
CA LEU A 54 14.67 6.68 5.14
C LEU A 54 13.67 6.98 4.02
N PHE A 55 13.92 7.98 3.18
CA PHE A 55 13.03 8.33 2.08
C PHE A 55 12.99 7.26 0.99
N ALA A 56 14.09 6.55 0.74
CA ALA A 56 14.10 5.39 -0.13
C ALA A 56 13.17 4.28 0.40
N ILE A 57 13.26 3.96 1.70
CA ILE A 57 12.36 2.98 2.34
C ILE A 57 10.91 3.44 2.25
N ILE A 58 10.62 4.70 2.58
CA ILE A 58 9.26 5.26 2.50
C ILE A 58 8.71 5.15 1.07
N THR A 59 9.52 5.45 0.07
CA THR A 59 9.14 5.36 -1.35
C THR A 59 8.82 3.92 -1.74
N VAL A 60 9.65 2.96 -1.35
CA VAL A 60 9.41 1.53 -1.58
C VAL A 60 8.15 1.04 -0.87
N CYS A 61 7.93 1.47 0.37
CA CYS A 61 6.69 1.18 1.11
C CYS A 61 5.47 1.77 0.41
N GLY A 62 5.55 3.00 -0.11
CA GLY A 62 4.48 3.62 -0.89
C GLY A 62 4.12 2.82 -2.14
N ILE A 63 5.14 2.34 -2.89
CA ILE A 63 4.95 1.46 -4.05
C ILE A 63 4.24 0.17 -3.64
N ALA A 64 4.72 -0.53 -2.61
CA ALA A 64 4.12 -1.77 -2.13
C ALA A 64 2.65 -1.57 -1.73
N MET A 65 2.36 -0.46 -1.04
CA MET A 65 1.03 -0.09 -0.60
C MET A 65 0.09 0.22 -1.79
N LEU A 66 0.59 0.86 -2.85
CA LEU A 66 -0.15 1.10 -4.09
C LEU A 66 -0.51 -0.21 -4.80
N PHE A 67 0.46 -1.12 -4.94
CA PHE A 67 0.19 -2.44 -5.53
C PHE A 67 -0.88 -3.17 -4.75
N GLN A 68 -0.68 -3.31 -3.44
CA GLN A 68 -1.61 -4.02 -2.56
C GLN A 68 -3.02 -3.42 -2.59
N SER A 69 -3.13 -2.09 -2.56
CA SER A 69 -4.41 -1.39 -2.63
C SER A 69 -5.10 -1.60 -3.97
N THR A 70 -4.35 -1.56 -5.08
CA THR A 70 -4.88 -1.76 -6.44
C THR A 70 -5.42 -3.18 -6.62
N TYR A 71 -4.66 -4.19 -6.19
CA TYR A 71 -5.13 -5.58 -6.18
C TYR A 71 -6.36 -5.78 -5.29
N GLY A 72 -6.34 -5.21 -4.09
CA GLY A 72 -7.45 -5.25 -3.14
C GLY A 72 -8.74 -4.63 -3.70
N ILE A 73 -8.65 -3.44 -4.29
CA ILE A 73 -9.78 -2.76 -4.94
C ILE A 73 -10.31 -3.59 -6.11
N ARG A 74 -9.43 -4.14 -6.95
CA ARG A 74 -9.83 -4.99 -8.09
C ARG A 74 -10.57 -6.24 -7.62
N LYS A 75 -10.11 -6.88 -6.53
CA LYS A 75 -10.76 -8.05 -5.93
C LYS A 75 -12.14 -7.70 -5.35
N LEU A 76 -12.24 -6.59 -4.63
CA LEU A 76 -13.52 -6.10 -4.09
C LEU A 76 -14.51 -5.73 -5.20
N ARG A 77 -14.06 -5.09 -6.28
CA ARG A 77 -14.89 -4.80 -7.45
C ARG A 77 -15.43 -6.08 -8.10
N ARG A 78 -14.59 -7.10 -8.26
CA ARG A 78 -15.02 -8.42 -8.80
C ARG A 78 -16.06 -9.13 -7.94
N ARG A 79 -16.08 -8.92 -6.62
CA ARG A 79 -17.09 -9.51 -5.72
C ARG A 79 -18.42 -8.78 -5.73
N ARG A 80 -18.46 -7.54 -6.25
CA ARG A 80 -19.66 -6.68 -6.25
C ARG A 80 -20.37 -6.66 -7.61
N SER A 81 -19.68 -7.00 -8.69
CA SER A 81 -20.25 -7.24 -10.02
C SER A 81 -20.71 -8.68 -10.16
#